data_AF-A0AAV5ECA3-F1
#
_entry.id   AF-A0AAV5ECA3-F1
#
_cell.length_a   1.000
_cell.length_b   1.000
_cell.length_c   1.000
_cell.angle_alpha   90.00
_cell.angle_beta   90.00
_cell.angle_gamma   90.00
#
_symmetry.space_group_name_H-M   'P 1'
#
loop_
_entity.id
_entity.type
_entity.pdbx_description
1 polymer ?
#
loop_
_entity_poly.entity_id
_entity_poly.type
_entity_poly.pdbx_seq_one_letter_code
_entity_poly.pdbx_strand_id
1 'polypeptide(L)'
;MSMRGTRWSASTFVWNSIIQKKNRIFLWLMFWDRLNTNANRTKKHWTTDPFCVKCPAVASITHIILHCSLVDHVWNKLDIKQMALWSDDVFYFVGRIIPHFSHQRQATWPICFAACAQELWSAQNQRIFENSNTTVS
;
A
#
# COMPACT_ATOMS: atom_id res chain seq x y z
N MET A 1 15.42 6.22 -15.34
CA MET A 1 16.11 5.72 -14.12
C MET A 1 15.44 4.44 -13.68
N SER A 2 16.09 3.31 -13.95
CA SER A 2 15.63 1.95 -13.63
C SER A 2 16.48 1.44 -12.47
N MET A 3 15.87 0.88 -11.44
CA MET A 3 16.59 -0.04 -10.56
C MET A 3 16.04 -1.44 -10.82
N ARG A 4 16.94 -2.29 -11.30
CA ARG A 4 16.80 -3.72 -11.65
C ARG A 4 16.22 -3.93 -13.06
N GLY A 5 17.10 -4.32 -13.97
CA GLY A 5 16.88 -4.54 -15.41
C GLY A 5 15.95 -5.71 -15.77
N THR A 6 14.84 -5.85 -15.08
CA THR A 6 13.75 -6.76 -15.42
C THR A 6 12.56 -5.91 -15.87
N ARG A 7 12.01 -6.25 -17.04
CA ARG A 7 10.86 -5.58 -17.65
C ARG A 7 9.72 -5.51 -16.61
N TRP A 8 9.43 -4.32 -16.08
CA TRP A 8 8.64 -4.09 -14.87
C TRP A 8 7.16 -4.48 -15.07
N SER A 9 6.70 -5.60 -14.50
CA SER A 9 5.28 -6.04 -14.56
C SER A 9 4.33 -5.09 -13.84
N ALA A 10 4.83 -4.41 -12.79
CA ALA A 10 4.09 -3.37 -12.08
C ALA A 10 3.79 -2.15 -12.97
N SER A 11 4.56 -1.91 -14.05
CA SER A 11 4.26 -0.82 -15.00
C SER A 11 2.89 -0.99 -15.62
N THR A 12 2.63 -2.19 -16.16
CA THR A 12 1.36 -2.51 -16.83
C THR A 12 0.20 -2.47 -15.83
N PHE A 13 0.45 -2.85 -14.58
CA PHE A 13 -0.54 -2.78 -13.50
C PHE A 13 -0.87 -1.33 -13.12
N VAL A 14 0.13 -0.50 -12.86
CA VAL A 14 -0.03 0.92 -12.48
C VAL A 14 -0.67 1.73 -13.60
N TRP A 15 -0.25 1.51 -14.84
CA TRP A 15 -0.70 2.27 -16.00
C TRP A 15 -1.91 1.67 -16.71
N ASN A 16 -2.63 0.75 -16.06
CA ASN A 16 -3.87 0.23 -16.60
C ASN A 16 -4.88 1.38 -16.81
N SER A 17 -5.44 1.46 -18.02
CA SER A 17 -6.34 2.54 -18.44
C SER A 17 -7.61 2.60 -17.59
N ILE A 18 -8.04 1.46 -17.04
CA ILE A 18 -9.24 1.32 -16.21
C ILE A 18 -9.12 2.03 -14.85
N ILE A 19 -7.89 2.30 -14.39
CA ILE A 19 -7.64 3.00 -13.13
C ILE A 19 -7.78 4.51 -13.35
N GLN A 20 -8.41 5.23 -12.43
CA GLN A 20 -8.47 6.69 -12.50
C GLN A 20 -7.06 7.33 -12.42
N LYS A 21 -6.86 8.46 -13.12
CA LYS A 21 -5.55 9.16 -13.18
C LYS A 21 -4.93 9.39 -11.80
N LYS A 22 -5.73 9.86 -10.83
CA LYS A 22 -5.29 10.10 -9.44
C LYS A 22 -4.73 8.82 -8.79
N ASN A 23 -5.46 7.72 -8.92
CA ASN A 23 -5.08 6.43 -8.33
C ASN A 23 -3.81 5.86 -9.00
N ARG A 24 -3.58 6.11 -10.30
CA ARG A 24 -2.33 5.71 -10.97
C ARG A 24 -1.11 6.41 -10.38
N ILE A 25 -1.20 7.71 -10.13
CA ILE A 25 -0.12 8.48 -9.49
C ILE A 25 0.12 7.96 -8.07
N PHE A 26 -0.94 7.71 -7.31
CA PHE A 26 -0.83 7.10 -5.99
C PHE A 26 -0.11 5.75 -6.04
N LEU A 27 -0.54 4.83 -6.92
CA LEU A 27 0.12 3.52 -7.09
C LEU A 27 1.59 3.69 -7.46
N TRP A 28 1.92 4.60 -8.39
CA TRP A 28 3.29 4.88 -8.76
C TRP A 28 4.10 5.35 -7.54
N LEU A 29 3.62 6.31 -6.76
CA LEU A 29 4.30 6.74 -5.54
C LEU A 29 4.45 5.61 -4.51
N MET A 30 3.43 4.76 -4.38
CA MET A 30 3.42 3.61 -3.48
C MET A 30 4.54 2.63 -3.82
N PHE A 31 4.58 2.18 -5.08
CA PHE A 31 5.59 1.23 -5.54
C PHE A 31 7.00 1.82 -5.41
N TRP A 32 7.17 3.11 -5.63
CA TRP A 32 8.48 3.75 -5.49
C TRP A 32 8.88 4.10 -4.04
N ASP A 33 8.11 3.66 -3.03
CA ASP A 33 8.30 4.00 -1.61
C ASP A 33 8.39 5.53 -1.38
N ARG A 34 7.59 6.30 -2.11
CA ARG A 34 7.57 7.78 -2.04
C ARG A 34 6.37 8.36 -1.29
N LEU A 35 5.46 7.50 -0.84
CA LEU A 35 4.36 7.93 0.00
C LEU A 35 4.85 8.39 1.37
N ASN A 36 4.14 9.36 1.96
CA ASN A 36 4.39 9.80 3.32
C ASN A 36 3.84 8.75 4.29
N THR A 37 4.67 7.76 4.60
CA THR A 37 4.51 6.81 5.70
C THR A 37 5.40 7.27 6.87
N ASN A 38 5.16 6.83 8.12
CA ASN A 38 6.04 7.23 9.22
C ASN A 38 7.49 6.77 9.03
N ALA A 39 7.70 5.60 8.42
CA ALA A 39 9.03 5.17 8.01
C ALA A 39 9.70 6.20 7.08
N ASN A 40 8.99 6.69 6.06
CA ASN A 40 9.53 7.67 5.11
C ASN A 40 9.61 9.09 5.68
N ARG A 41 8.69 9.49 6.55
CA ARG A 41 8.74 10.78 7.27
C ARG A 41 9.96 10.83 8.19
N THR A 42 10.31 9.71 8.82
CA THR A 42 11.52 9.60 9.65
C THR A 42 12.79 9.71 8.80
N LYS A 43 12.86 9.03 7.65
CA LYS A 43 13.96 9.18 6.67
C LYS A 43 14.13 10.63 6.17
N LYS A 44 13.03 11.41 6.13
CA LYS A 44 13.01 12.84 5.75
C LYS A 44 13.26 13.79 6.92
N HIS A 45 13.46 13.28 8.14
CA HIS A 45 13.57 14.08 9.37
C HIS A 45 12.32 14.93 9.69
N TRP A 46 11.13 14.50 9.26
CA TRP A 46 9.86 15.19 9.56
C TRP A 46 9.19 14.70 10.84
N THR A 47 9.64 13.57 11.37
CA THR A 47 9.22 12.99 12.64
C THR A 47 10.33 12.08 13.14
N THR A 48 10.34 11.79 14.44
CA THR A 48 11.24 10.83 15.07
C THR A 48 10.57 9.47 15.31
N ASP A 49 9.24 9.38 15.09
CA ASP A 49 8.45 8.18 15.33
C ASP A 49 8.20 7.40 14.02
N PRO A 50 8.85 6.23 13.81
CA PRO A 50 8.64 5.41 12.63
C PRO A 50 7.44 4.46 12.74
N PHE A 51 6.76 4.39 13.90
CA PHE A 51 5.82 3.33 14.21
C PHE A 51 4.42 3.58 13.64
N CYS A 52 3.65 2.50 13.54
CA CYS A 52 2.26 2.49 13.14
C CYS A 52 1.38 2.96 14.31
N VAL A 53 0.37 3.78 14.01
CA VAL A 53 -0.57 4.29 15.04
C VAL A 53 -1.49 3.22 15.65
N LYS A 54 -1.47 1.99 15.12
CA LYS A 54 -2.33 0.88 15.57
C LYS A 54 -1.59 -0.33 16.12
N CYS A 55 -0.30 -0.47 15.83
CA CYS A 55 0.48 -1.62 16.27
C CYS A 55 1.97 -1.22 16.40
N PRO A 56 2.78 -1.97 17.16
CA PRO A 56 4.17 -1.59 17.44
C PRO A 56 5.14 -1.79 16.26
N ALA A 57 4.64 -2.02 15.04
CA ALA A 57 5.47 -2.22 13.86
C ALA A 57 5.86 -0.89 13.20
N VAL A 58 6.99 -0.89 12.48
CA VAL A 58 7.39 0.23 11.61
C VAL A 58 6.35 0.41 10.51
N ALA A 59 5.81 1.61 10.39
CA ALA A 59 4.82 1.96 9.37
C ALA A 59 5.51 2.20 8.01
N SER A 60 5.99 1.11 7.41
CA SER A 60 6.38 1.04 6.00
C SER A 60 5.15 0.90 5.11
N ILE A 61 5.32 1.08 3.80
CA ILE A 61 4.21 0.91 2.87
C ILE A 61 3.72 -0.55 2.82
N THR A 62 4.63 -1.51 2.83
CA THR A 62 4.30 -2.94 2.93
C THR A 62 3.48 -3.21 4.19
N HIS A 63 3.92 -2.69 5.33
CA HIS A 63 3.19 -2.88 6.57
C HIS A 63 1.76 -2.31 6.48
N ILE A 64 1.61 -1.06 6.06
CA ILE A 64 0.31 -0.38 5.97
C ILE A 64 -0.64 -1.12 5.01
N ILE A 65 -0.12 -1.63 3.89
CA ILE A 65 -0.94 -2.21 2.82
C ILE A 65 -1.17 -3.72 3.00
N LEU A 66 -0.26 -4.48 3.62
CA LEU A 66 -0.34 -5.94 3.65
C LEU A 66 -0.43 -6.55 5.06
N HIS A 67 0.23 -5.96 6.05
CA HIS A 67 0.49 -6.64 7.33
C HIS A 67 -0.12 -5.95 8.55
N CYS A 68 -0.60 -4.72 8.42
CA CYS A 68 -1.23 -3.99 9.51
C CYS A 68 -2.55 -4.65 9.91
N SER A 69 -2.84 -4.72 11.20
CA SER A 69 -4.12 -5.25 11.70
C SER A 69 -5.36 -4.54 11.12
N LEU A 70 -5.20 -3.30 10.62
CA LEU A 70 -6.25 -2.59 9.89
C LEU A 70 -6.64 -3.24 8.56
N VAL A 71 -5.69 -3.89 7.90
CA VAL A 71 -5.92 -4.44 6.57
C VAL A 71 -6.47 -5.87 6.60
N ASP A 72 -6.33 -6.55 7.73
CA ASP A 72 -6.82 -7.91 7.93
C ASP A 72 -8.26 -8.10 7.46
N HIS A 73 -9.16 -7.18 7.81
CA HIS A 73 -10.56 -7.26 7.41
C HIS A 73 -10.78 -7.07 5.91
N VAL A 74 -9.99 -6.18 5.29
CA VAL A 74 -10.07 -5.89 3.85
C VAL A 74 -9.64 -7.11 3.04
N TRP A 75 -8.49 -7.70 3.39
CA TRP A 75 -7.96 -8.86 2.68
C TRP A 75 -8.68 -10.17 3.01
N ASN A 76 -9.25 -10.30 4.20
CA ASN A 76 -10.14 -11.42 4.53
C ASN A 76 -11.40 -11.44 3.65
N LYS A 77 -12.06 -10.29 3.48
CA LYS A 77 -13.25 -10.18 2.62
C LYS A 77 -12.99 -10.54 1.16
N LEU A 78 -11.75 -10.35 0.72
CA LEU A 78 -11.30 -10.66 -0.62
C LEU A 78 -10.67 -12.06 -0.72
N ASP A 79 -10.64 -12.84 0.36
CA ASP A 79 -10.05 -14.18 0.44
C ASP A 79 -8.59 -14.24 0.00
N ILE A 80 -7.81 -13.23 0.38
CA ILE A 80 -6.40 -13.06 -0.04
C ILE A 80 -5.48 -12.69 1.12
N LYS A 81 -5.98 -12.73 2.36
CA LYS A 81 -5.21 -12.41 3.56
C LYS A 81 -3.94 -13.26 3.68
N GLN A 82 -4.05 -14.57 3.48
CA GLN A 82 -2.90 -15.46 3.62
C GLN A 82 -1.79 -15.13 2.61
N MET A 83 -2.17 -14.76 1.38
CA MET A 83 -1.21 -14.32 0.35
C MET A 83 -0.55 -12.99 0.71
N ALA A 84 -1.29 -12.05 1.30
CA ALA A 84 -0.75 -10.77 1.77
C ALA A 84 0.26 -10.98 2.90
N LEU A 85 -0.05 -11.85 3.87
CA LEU A 85 0.84 -12.18 5.00
C LEU A 85 2.14 -12.86 4.56
N TRP A 86 2.08 -13.71 3.53
CA TRP A 86 3.26 -14.39 2.98
C TRP A 86 4.01 -13.60 1.91
N SER A 87 3.67 -12.34 1.71
CA SER A 87 4.36 -11.46 0.76
C SER A 87 5.32 -10.54 1.50
N ASP A 88 6.59 -10.56 1.09
CA ASP A 88 7.64 -9.72 1.67
C ASP A 88 7.43 -8.24 1.36
N ASP A 89 6.84 -7.93 0.20
CA ASP A 89 6.53 -6.58 -0.23
C ASP A 89 5.32 -6.50 -1.16
N VAL A 90 4.86 -5.28 -1.41
CA VAL A 90 3.70 -4.96 -2.25
C VAL A 90 3.91 -5.36 -3.72
N PHE A 91 5.15 -5.32 -4.23
CA PHE A 91 5.45 -5.75 -5.59
C PHE A 91 5.24 -7.25 -5.76
N TYR A 92 5.83 -8.01 -4.84
CA TYR A 92 5.74 -9.46 -4.85
C TYR A 92 4.28 -9.90 -4.70
N PHE A 93 3.53 -9.28 -3.77
CA PHE A 93 2.11 -9.52 -3.60
C PHE A 93 1.30 -9.34 -4.89
N VAL A 94 1.43 -8.19 -5.54
CA VAL A 94 0.67 -7.88 -6.78
C VAL A 94 1.05 -8.82 -7.92
N GLY A 95 2.34 -9.16 -8.05
CA GLY A 95 2.79 -10.12 -9.08
C GLY A 95 2.28 -11.55 -8.83
N ARG A 96 2.25 -11.97 -7.56
CA ARG A 96 1.87 -13.32 -7.16
C ARG A 96 0.37 -13.55 -7.20
N ILE A 97 -0.45 -12.52 -6.95
CA ILE A 97 -1.88 -12.70 -6.75
C ILE A 97 -2.69 -12.84 -8.04
N ILE A 98 -2.24 -12.17 -9.11
CA ILE A 98 -2.98 -12.10 -10.39
C ILE A 98 -3.25 -13.50 -10.99
N PRO A 99 -2.29 -14.45 -11.04
CA PRO A 99 -2.53 -15.79 -11.58
C PRO A 99 -3.62 -16.60 -10.85
N HIS A 100 -3.92 -16.30 -9.59
CA HIS A 100 -4.93 -17.02 -8.79
C HIS A 100 -6.35 -16.50 -9.01
N PHE A 101 -6.53 -15.43 -9.78
CA PHE A 101 -7.83 -14.83 -10.03
C PHE A 101 -8.46 -15.33 -11.33
N SER A 102 -9.79 -15.42 -11.36
CA SER A 102 -10.54 -15.57 -12.60
C SER A 102 -10.28 -14.39 -13.54
N HIS A 103 -10.45 -14.57 -14.84
CA HIS A 103 -10.24 -13.49 -15.82
C HIS A 103 -11.02 -12.20 -15.49
N GLN A 104 -12.27 -12.33 -15.03
CA GLN A 104 -13.08 -11.19 -14.62
C GLN A 104 -12.49 -10.45 -13.41
N ARG A 105 -12.01 -11.21 -12.42
CA ARG A 105 -11.37 -10.64 -11.23
C ARG A 105 -10.02 -10.01 -11.56
N GLN A 106 -9.23 -10.60 -12.46
CA GLN A 106 -7.98 -10.01 -12.95
C GLN A 106 -8.21 -8.64 -13.62
N ALA A 107 -9.27 -8.50 -14.42
CA ALA A 107 -9.57 -7.26 -15.13
C ALA A 107 -9.93 -6.09 -14.18
N THR A 108 -10.63 -6.40 -13.08
CA THR A 108 -11.11 -5.40 -12.10
C THR A 108 -10.15 -5.21 -10.93
N TRP A 109 -9.26 -6.17 -10.68
CA TRP A 109 -8.32 -6.16 -9.57
C TRP A 109 -7.47 -4.88 -9.45
N PRO A 110 -6.91 -4.31 -10.53
CA PRO A 110 -6.11 -3.09 -10.40
C PRO A 110 -6.91 -1.90 -9.82
N ILE A 111 -8.21 -1.81 -10.11
CA ILE A 111 -9.10 -0.81 -9.52
C ILE A 111 -9.30 -1.08 -8.04
N CYS A 112 -9.69 -2.31 -7.70
CA CYS A 112 -9.97 -2.71 -6.33
C CYS A 112 -8.75 -2.52 -5.44
N PHE A 113 -7.59 -2.96 -5.90
CA PHE A 113 -6.33 -2.80 -5.19
C PHE A 113 -5.97 -1.33 -5.01
N ALA A 114 -6.06 -0.51 -6.06
CA ALA A 114 -5.73 0.92 -5.95
C ALA A 114 -6.64 1.65 -4.96
N ALA A 115 -7.95 1.36 -4.99
CA ALA A 115 -8.91 1.93 -4.05
C ALA A 115 -8.60 1.50 -2.62
N CYS A 116 -8.45 0.20 -2.37
CA CYS A 116 -8.15 -0.32 -1.03
C CYS A 116 -6.84 0.26 -0.49
N ALA A 117 -5.77 0.25 -1.30
CA ALA A 117 -4.47 0.73 -0.89
C ALA A 117 -4.49 2.23 -0.56
N GLN A 118 -5.20 3.04 -1.35
CA GLN A 118 -5.33 4.47 -1.11
C GLN A 118 -6.12 4.76 0.17
N GLU A 119 -7.22 4.05 0.41
CA GLU A 119 -8.03 4.22 1.62
C GLU A 119 -7.25 3.81 2.88
N LEU A 120 -6.54 2.68 2.85
CA LEU A 120 -5.72 2.22 3.97
C LEU A 120 -4.62 3.23 4.33
N TRP A 121 -3.91 3.73 3.33
CA TRP A 121 -2.89 4.75 3.53
C TRP A 121 -3.49 6.07 4.04
N SER A 122 -4.64 6.49 3.50
CA SER A 122 -5.31 7.72 3.92
C SER A 122 -5.80 7.63 5.36
N ALA A 123 -6.40 6.51 5.76
CA ALA A 123 -6.86 6.26 7.13
C ALA A 123 -5.71 6.25 8.14
N GLN A 124 -4.55 5.72 7.76
CA GLN A 124 -3.34 5.77 8.59
C GLN A 124 -2.88 7.22 8.77
N ASN A 125 -2.86 8.00 7.69
CA ASN A 125 -2.39 9.38 7.73
C ASN A 125 -3.33 10.32 8.48
N GLN A 126 -4.65 10.19 8.32
CA GLN A 126 -5.62 10.98 9.10
C GLN A 126 -5.36 10.85 10.60
N ARG A 127 -5.17 9.62 11.09
CA ARG A 127 -4.87 9.36 12.51
C ARG A 127 -3.56 9.97 12.98
N ILE A 128 -2.54 10.01 12.12
CA ILE A 128 -1.27 10.67 12.44
C ILE A 128 -1.50 12.17 12.67
N PHE A 129 -2.28 12.82 11.80
CA PHE A 129 -2.56 14.26 11.91
C PHE A 129 -3.54 14.57 13.06
N GLU A 130 -4.53 13.73 13.31
CA GLU A 130 -5.43 13.85 14.46
C GLU A 130 -4.65 13.74 15.78
N ASN A 131 -3.82 12.71 15.94
CA ASN A 131 -3.00 12.53 17.14
C ASN A 131 -2.02 13.69 17.37
N SER A 132 -1.49 14.28 16.30
CA SER A 132 -0.59 15.44 16.39
C SER A 132 -1.29 16.67 16.96
N ASN A 133 -2.60 16.82 16.72
CA ASN A 133 -3.40 17.94 17.24
C ASN A 133 -3.77 17.76 18.73
N THR A 134 -3.95 16.52 19.19
CA THR A 134 -4.34 16.25 20.59
C THR A 134 -3.16 16.36 21.57
N THR A 135 -1.92 16.15 21.12
CA THR A 135 -0.72 16.29 21.96
C THR A 135 -0.30 17.74 22.27
N VAL A 136 -1.07 18.75 21.82
CA VAL A 136 -0.80 20.18 22.05
C VAL A 136 -1.89 20.83 22.91
N SER A 137 -2.57 20.05 23.76
CA SER A 137 -3.61 20.53 24.69
C SER A 137 -3.26 20.21 26.14
#